data_AF-A0A965C4M4-F1
#
_entry.id   AF-A0A965C4M4-F1
#
_cell.length_a   1.000
_cell.length_b   1.000
_cell.length_c   1.000
_cell.angle_alpha   90.00
_cell.angle_beta   90.00
_cell.angle_gamma   90.00
#
_symmetry.space_group_name_H-M   'P 1'
#
loop_
_entity.id
_entity.type
_entity.pdbx_description
1 polymer ?
#
loop_
_entity_poly.entity_id
_entity_poly.type
_entity_poly.pdbx_seq_one_letter_code
_entity_poly.pdbx_strand_id
1 'polypeptide(L)'
;MFDLAWSEIAVIAVVAVVVIGPKDLPEAIRGVAKGVQKLRRMAGDFQQQADELVREAKLDDVRNSIHEMKSTINEIRSFDIKGEIQKAVDADGTLQQTMAEDPLRDTFMPPP
;
A
#
# COMPACT_ATOMS: atom_id res chain seq x y z
N MET A 1 -19.16 -14.28 -6.88
CA MET A 1 -17.78 -14.43 -6.37
C MET A 1 -17.05 -13.27 -7.02
N PHE A 2 -16.80 -12.19 -6.26
CA PHE A 2 -16.20 -10.96 -6.82
C PHE A 2 -14.73 -11.25 -7.07
N ASP A 3 -14.42 -11.65 -8.30
CA ASP A 3 -13.06 -11.84 -8.79
C ASP A 3 -12.48 -10.46 -9.14
N LEU A 4 -12.23 -9.65 -8.09
CA LEU A 4 -11.65 -8.31 -8.17
C LEU A 4 -10.21 -8.40 -8.70
N ALA A 5 -10.11 -8.64 -10.01
CA ALA A 5 -8.88 -8.66 -10.75
C ALA A 5 -8.45 -7.22 -11.08
N TRP A 6 -7.15 -7.02 -11.23
CA TRP A 6 -6.56 -5.78 -11.73
C TRP A 6 -7.24 -5.27 -13.02
N SER A 7 -7.81 -6.18 -13.83
CA SER A 7 -8.60 -5.85 -15.01
C SER A 7 -9.91 -5.12 -14.71
N GLU A 8 -10.67 -5.51 -13.67
CA GLU A 8 -11.93 -4.85 -13.31
C GLU A 8 -11.66 -3.43 -12.78
N ILE A 9 -10.61 -3.27 -11.97
CA ILE A 9 -10.17 -1.95 -11.50
C ILE A 9 -9.77 -1.07 -12.69
N ALA A 10 -9.06 -1.62 -13.68
CA ALA A 10 -8.70 -0.88 -14.90
C ALA A 10 -9.94 -0.44 -15.69
N VAL A 11 -10.96 -1.30 -15.83
CA VAL A 11 -12.22 -0.96 -16.51
C VAL A 11 -12.95 0.18 -15.78
N ILE A 12 -13.06 0.09 -14.44
CA ILE A 12 -13.69 1.14 -13.63
C ILE A 12 -12.92 2.46 -13.75
N ALA A 13 -11.58 2.41 -13.73
CA ALA A 13 -10.74 3.60 -13.89
C ALA A 13 -10.96 4.28 -15.25
N VAL A 14 -11.05 3.50 -16.33
CA VAL A 14 -11.34 4.03 -17.67
C VAL A 14 -12.73 4.69 -17.71
N VAL A 15 -13.76 4.03 -17.18
CA VAL A 15 -15.12 4.59 -17.11
C VAL A 15 -15.13 5.89 -16.30
N ALA A 16 -14.45 5.92 -15.16
CA ALA A 16 -14.34 7.11 -14.33
C ALA A 16 -13.67 8.28 -15.07
N VAL A 17 -12.58 8.02 -15.82
CA VAL A 17 -11.92 9.03 -16.64
C VAL A 17 -12.84 9.58 -17.74
N VAL A 18 -13.65 8.73 -18.38
CA VAL A 18 -14.56 9.16 -19.44
C VAL A 18 -15.70 10.02 -18.89
N VAL A 19 -16.27 9.63 -17.75
CA VAL A 19 -17.42 10.32 -17.14
C VAL A 19 -17.00 11.64 -16.48
N ILE A 20 -15.93 11.62 -15.70
CA ILE A 20 -15.48 12.77 -14.92
C ILE A 20 -14.55 13.66 -15.75
N GLY A 21 -13.79 13.08 -16.68
CA GLY A 21 -12.74 13.75 -17.43
C GLY A 21 -11.35 13.51 -16.81
N PRO A 22 -10.30 13.32 -17.62
CA PRO A 22 -8.95 13.01 -17.12
C PRO A 22 -8.32 14.14 -16.29
N LYS A 23 -8.75 15.39 -16.51
CA LYS A 23 -8.25 16.57 -15.78
C LYS A 23 -8.96 16.78 -14.45
N ASP A 24 -10.22 16.35 -14.35
CA ASP A 24 -11.07 16.59 -13.18
C ASP A 24 -11.02 15.40 -12.20
N LEU A 25 -10.71 14.20 -12.67
CA LEU A 25 -10.47 13.02 -11.84
C LEU A 25 -9.43 13.26 -10.71
N PRO A 26 -8.23 13.83 -10.96
CA PRO A 26 -7.28 14.09 -9.87
C PRO A 26 -7.81 15.10 -8.85
N GLU A 27 -8.61 16.07 -9.26
CA GLU A 27 -9.22 17.04 -8.35
C GLU A 27 -10.37 16.41 -7.54
N ALA A 28 -11.17 15.53 -8.16
CA ALA A 28 -12.21 14.76 -7.49
C ALA A 28 -11.60 13.82 -6.41
N ILE A 29 -10.52 13.10 -6.74
CA ILE A 29 -9.79 12.27 -5.76
C ILE A 29 -9.30 13.13 -4.60
N ARG A 30 -8.72 14.31 -4.87
CA ARG A 30 -8.29 15.23 -3.80
C ARG A 30 -9.46 15.69 -2.93
N GLY A 31 -10.61 15.96 -3.52
CA GLY A 31 -11.83 16.33 -2.80
C GLY A 31 -12.27 15.23 -1.83
N VAL A 32 -12.39 14.00 -2.32
CA VAL A 32 -12.71 12.82 -1.50
C VAL A 32 -11.65 12.60 -0.42
N ALA A 33 -10.37 12.65 -0.79
CA ALA A 33 -9.25 12.44 0.13
C ALA A 33 -9.26 13.47 1.28
N LYS A 34 -9.53 14.75 0.99
CA LYS A 34 -9.68 15.79 2.02
C LYS A 34 -10.87 15.50 2.95
N GLY A 35 -12.00 15.03 2.41
CA GLY A 35 -13.15 14.60 3.20
C GLY A 35 -12.83 13.45 4.14
N VAL A 36 -12.19 12.40 3.61
CA VAL A 36 -11.72 11.26 4.41
C VAL A 36 -10.68 11.68 5.44
N GLN A 37 -9.76 12.59 5.09
CA GLN A 37 -8.75 13.10 6.03
C GLN A 37 -9.39 13.84 7.19
N LYS A 38 -10.43 14.66 6.92
CA LYS A 38 -11.18 15.36 7.96
C LYS A 38 -11.92 14.36 8.87
N LEU A 39 -12.57 13.36 8.28
CA LEU A 39 -13.24 12.31 9.04
C LEU A 39 -12.26 11.49 9.88
N ARG A 40 -11.07 11.17 9.35
CA ARG A 40 -10.01 10.47 10.08
C ARG A 40 -9.48 11.29 11.26
N ARG A 41 -9.32 12.60 11.10
CA ARG A 41 -8.94 13.51 12.20
C ARG A 41 -9.99 13.49 13.30
N MET A 42 -11.26 13.67 12.93
CA MET A 42 -12.38 13.61 13.87
C MET A 42 -12.43 12.25 14.58
N ALA A 43 -12.27 11.14 13.84
CA ALA A 43 -12.21 9.80 14.40
C ALA A 43 -11.04 9.61 15.38
N GLY A 44 -9.90 10.25 15.14
CA GLY A 44 -8.77 10.27 16.07
C GLY A 44 -9.13 10.96 17.39
N ASP A 45 -9.84 12.08 17.33
CA ASP A 45 -10.32 12.81 18.52
C ASP A 45 -11.39 11.98 19.27
N PHE A 46 -12.26 11.26 18.55
CA PHE A 46 -13.21 10.31 19.13
C PHE A 46 -12.51 9.11 19.74
N GLN A 47 -11.42 8.60 19.14
CA GLN A 47 -10.67 7.48 19.68
C GLN A 47 -9.97 7.87 20.99
N GLN A 48 -9.46 9.11 21.10
CA GLN A 48 -8.90 9.61 22.36
C GLN A 48 -9.97 9.66 23.48
N GLN A 49 -11.18 10.13 23.15
CA GLN A 49 -12.31 10.15 24.10
C GLN A 49 -12.86 8.76 24.39
N ALA A 50 -12.89 7.89 23.39
CA ALA A 50 -13.35 6.52 23.51
C ALA A 50 -12.36 5.66 24.29
N ASP A 51 -11.05 5.84 24.15
CA ASP A 51 -10.02 5.10 24.91
C ASP A 51 -10.22 5.25 26.43
N GLU A 52 -10.71 6.40 26.89
CA GLU A 52 -11.04 6.64 28.30
C GLU A 52 -12.28 5.82 28.74
N LEU A 53 -13.28 5.68 27.87
CA LEU A 53 -14.49 4.87 28.09
C LEU A 53 -14.24 3.36 27.89
N VAL A 54 -13.38 2.99 26.94
CA VAL A 54 -12.97 1.62 26.58
C VAL A 54 -12.10 1.01 27.68
N ARG A 55 -11.35 1.84 28.41
CA ARG A 55 -10.59 1.37 29.57
C ARG A 55 -11.50 0.97 30.74
N GLU A 56 -12.72 1.52 30.78
CA GLU A 56 -13.73 1.23 31.80
C GLU A 56 -14.72 0.12 31.36
N ALA A 57 -15.03 0.04 30.06
CA ALA A 57 -15.86 -1.01 29.47
C ALA A 57 -14.98 -2.12 28.84
N LYS A 58 -15.06 -3.36 29.33
CA LYS A 58 -14.34 -4.54 28.80
C LYS A 58 -14.60 -4.80 27.30
N LEU A 59 -13.88 -4.12 26.40
CA LEU A 59 -14.03 -4.23 24.94
C LEU A 59 -12.99 -5.17 24.31
N ASP A 60 -12.70 -6.30 24.96
CA ASP A 60 -11.79 -7.32 24.43
C ASP A 60 -12.28 -7.89 23.08
N ASP A 61 -13.61 -8.01 22.88
CA ASP A 61 -14.20 -8.51 21.64
C ASP A 61 -13.99 -7.59 20.44
N VAL A 62 -14.04 -6.27 20.66
CA VAL A 62 -13.78 -5.26 19.61
C VAL A 62 -12.30 -5.27 19.24
N ARG A 63 -11.42 -5.42 20.23
CA ARG A 63 -9.98 -5.50 20.00
C ARG A 63 -9.60 -6.73 19.17
N ASN A 64 -10.19 -7.88 19.45
CA ASN A 64 -9.98 -9.10 18.69
C ASN A 64 -10.46 -8.95 17.24
N SER A 65 -11.64 -8.37 17.03
CA SER A 65 -12.21 -8.12 15.69
C SER A 65 -11.34 -7.18 14.83
N ILE A 66 -10.78 -6.13 15.45
CA ILE A 66 -9.85 -5.20 14.77
C ILE A 66 -8.53 -5.91 14.44
N HIS A 67 -8.06 -6.79 15.32
CA HIS A 67 -6.81 -7.52 15.10
C HIS A 67 -6.91 -8.48 13.90
N GLU A 68 -8.02 -9.23 13.80
CA GLU A 68 -8.29 -10.14 12.69
C GLU A 68 -8.41 -9.40 11.35
N MET A 69 -9.09 -8.25 11.33
CA MET A 69 -9.15 -7.41 10.13
C MET A 69 -7.77 -6.86 9.73
N LYS A 70 -6.92 -6.50 10.70
CA LYS A 70 -5.54 -6.06 10.42
C LYS A 70 -4.70 -7.18 9.81
N SER A 71 -4.82 -8.42 10.28
CA SER A 71 -4.08 -9.55 9.70
C SER A 71 -4.49 -9.80 8.25
N THR A 72 -5.80 -9.80 7.95
CA THR A 72 -6.31 -9.98 6.58
C THR A 72 -5.82 -8.89 5.63
N ILE A 73 -5.81 -7.63 6.08
CA ILE A 73 -5.30 -6.51 5.26
C ILE A 73 -3.79 -6.63 5.00
N ASN A 74 -3.01 -7.06 6.00
CA ASN A 74 -1.58 -7.27 5.83
C ASN A 74 -1.27 -8.41 4.86
N GLU A 75 -2.06 -9.48 4.92
CA GLU A 75 -1.95 -10.60 4.01
C GLU A 75 -2.18 -10.16 2.56
N ILE A 76 -3.29 -9.45 2.29
CA ILE A 76 -3.61 -8.91 0.95
C ILE A 76 -2.49 -8.01 0.41
N ARG A 77 -1.93 -7.10 1.23
CA ARG A 77 -0.81 -6.24 0.81
C ARG A 77 0.44 -7.03 0.42
N SER A 78 0.71 -8.13 1.12
CA SER A 78 1.92 -8.91 0.91
C SER A 78 1.89 -9.70 -0.40
N PHE A 79 0.69 -10.09 -0.86
CA PHE A 79 0.48 -10.82 -2.11
C PHE A 79 0.64 -9.94 -3.35
N ASP A 80 0.08 -8.72 -3.35
CA ASP A 80 0.11 -7.85 -4.53
C ASP A 80 1.44 -7.09 -4.70
N ILE A 81 1.98 -6.53 -3.61
CA ILE A 81 3.06 -5.54 -3.69
C ILE A 81 4.42 -6.20 -3.92
N LYS A 82 4.68 -7.37 -3.32
CA LYS A 82 5.98 -8.05 -3.45
C LYS A 82 6.22 -8.52 -4.89
N GLY A 83 5.20 -9.04 -5.55
CA GLY A 83 5.30 -9.51 -6.94
C GLY A 83 5.54 -8.36 -7.93
N GLU A 84 4.93 -7.20 -7.70
CA GLU A 84 5.04 -6.04 -8.58
C GLU A 84 6.35 -5.25 -8.36
N ILE A 85 6.78 -5.09 -7.11
CA ILE A 85 8.08 -4.45 -6.78
C ILE A 85 9.26 -5.31 -7.25
N GLN A 86 9.20 -6.63 -7.08
CA GLN A 86 10.27 -7.51 -7.58
C GLN A 86 10.39 -7.45 -9.10
N LYS A 87 9.26 -7.41 -9.82
CA LYS A 87 9.26 -7.22 -11.28
C LYS A 87 9.77 -5.86 -11.71
N ALA A 88 9.49 -4.79 -10.96
CA ALA A 88 9.96 -3.45 -11.28
C ALA A 88 11.44 -3.22 -10.90
N VAL A 89 11.93 -3.88 -9.86
CA VAL A 89 13.32 -3.76 -9.38
C VAL A 89 14.29 -4.63 -10.19
N ASP A 90 13.86 -5.82 -10.65
CA ASP A 90 14.70 -6.74 -11.43
C ASP A 90 14.49 -6.64 -12.96
N ALA A 91 13.72 -5.64 -13.45
CA ALA A 91 13.41 -5.49 -14.88
C ALA A 91 14.63 -5.25 -15.78
N ASP A 92 15.71 -4.66 -15.25
CA ASP A 92 16.87 -4.24 -16.04
C ASP A 92 18.07 -5.20 -15.99
N GLY A 93 18.06 -6.25 -15.17
CA GLY A 93 19.20 -7.19 -15.04
C GLY A 93 20.52 -6.57 -14.55
N THR A 94 20.56 -5.26 -14.34
CA THR A 94 21.74 -4.45 -13.99
C THR A 94 22.24 -4.72 -12.58
N LEU A 95 21.40 -5.19 -11.67
CA LEU A 95 21.79 -5.52 -10.30
C LEU A 95 22.62 -6.81 -10.22
N GLN A 96 22.28 -7.83 -11.04
CA GLN A 96 23.10 -9.04 -11.11
C GLN A 96 24.43 -8.78 -11.81
N GLN A 97 24.42 -7.89 -12.81
CA GLN A 97 25.64 -7.54 -13.55
C GLN A 97 26.59 -6.66 -12.72
N THR A 98 26.07 -5.70 -11.94
CA THR A 98 26.88 -4.88 -11.02
C THR A 98 27.30 -5.58 -9.74
N MET A 99 26.63 -6.69 -9.35
CA MET A 99 27.11 -7.56 -8.27
C MET A 99 28.08 -8.65 -8.76
N ALA A 100 28.00 -9.06 -10.03
CA ALA A 100 28.95 -9.97 -10.65
C ALA A 100 30.25 -9.26 -11.07
N GLU A 101 30.16 -8.01 -11.53
CA GLU A 101 31.29 -7.12 -11.73
C GLU A 101 31.58 -6.36 -10.42
N ASP A 102 32.27 -7.01 -9.48
CA ASP A 102 32.95 -6.31 -8.38
C ASP A 102 34.29 -5.77 -8.91
N PRO A 103 34.40 -4.47 -9.27
CA PRO A 103 35.61 -3.89 -9.85
C PRO A 103 36.79 -3.81 -8.84
N LEU A 104 36.60 -4.29 -7.61
CA LEU A 104 37.62 -4.27 -6.56
C LEU A 104 38.32 -5.63 -6.36
N ARG A 105 37.96 -6.69 -7.11
CA ARG A 105 38.67 -7.99 -7.04
C ARG A 105 39.99 -7.99 -7.81
N ASP A 106 40.13 -7.15 -8.83
CA ASP A 106 41.31 -7.14 -9.71
C ASP A 106 42.46 -6.24 -9.22
N THR A 107 42.25 -5.41 -8.19
CA THR A 107 43.28 -4.50 -7.65
C THR A 107 44.24 -5.15 -6.62
N PHE A 108 44.10 -6.44 -6.33
CA PHE A 108 44.93 -7.17 -5.35
C PHE A 108 45.68 -8.38 -5.93
N MET A 109 45.98 -8.42 -7.24
CA MET A 109 46.98 -9.38 -7.75
C MET A 109 48.40 -8.80 -7.57
N PRO A 110 49.26 -9.40 -6.72
CA PRO A 110 50.67 -9.04 -6.70
C PRO A 110 51.34 -9.53 -8.00
N PRO A 111 52.22 -8.73 -8.63
CA PRO A 111 52.93 -9.14 -9.83
C PRO A 111 53.91 -10.31 -9.55
N PRO A 112 54.23 -11.13 -10.56
CA PRO A 112 55.07 -12.34 -10.41
C PRO A 112 56.53 -12.05 -10.06
#